data_AF-A0A3C0GID4-F1
#
_entry.id   AF-A0A3C0GID4-F1
#
_cell.length_a   1.000
_cell.length_b   1.000
_cell.length_c   1.000
_cell.angle_alpha   90.00
_cell.angle_beta   90.00
_cell.angle_gamma   90.00
#
_symmetry.space_group_name_H-M   'P 1'
#
loop_
_entity.id
_entity.type
_entity.pdbx_description
1 polymer ?
#
loop_
_entity_poly.entity_id
_entity_poly.type
_entity_poly.pdbx_seq_one_letter_code
_entity_poly.pdbx_strand_id
1 'polypeptide(L)'
;MQVTTKAIIFSAIKYGDTSLIVKAFTASDGIKSYLLRGVLSSKKGKLKTAYFQPLTQLEIVANHKNKGSLETLKEAKVFYHYQ
;
A
#
# COMPACT_ATOMS: atom_id res chain seq x y z
N MET A 1 -3.80 14.51 3.48
CA MET A 1 -2.56 14.91 4.20
C MET A 1 -1.57 13.77 4.11
N GLN A 2 -0.27 14.08 4.04
CA GLN A 2 0.75 13.03 4.02
C GLN A 2 0.90 12.45 5.43
N VAL A 3 0.77 11.14 5.56
CA VAL A 3 0.80 10.43 6.83
C VAL A 3 1.79 9.27 6.70
N THR A 4 2.65 9.14 7.71
CA THR A 4 3.50 7.96 7.90
C THR A 4 2.87 7.11 8.98
N THR A 5 2.50 5.88 8.66
CA THR A 5 1.80 4.98 9.60
C THR A 5 2.21 3.53 9.38
N LYS A 6 2.11 2.74 10.45
CA LYS A 6 2.14 1.28 10.33
C LYS A 6 0.84 0.77 9.71
N ALA A 7 0.96 -0.28 8.91
CA ALA A 7 -0.16 -0.89 8.23
C ALA A 7 0.02 -2.41 8.12
N ILE A 8 -1.10 -3.14 8.20
CA ILE A 8 -1.17 -4.57 7.92
C ILE A 8 -1.91 -4.75 6.59
N ILE A 9 -1.30 -5.49 5.67
CA ILE A 9 -1.92 -5.78 4.38
C ILE A 9 -2.97 -6.87 4.52
N PHE A 10 -4.15 -6.68 3.95
CA PHE A 10 -5.20 -7.70 3.90
C PHE A 10 -5.29 -8.37 2.54
N SER A 11 -5.34 -7.57 1.49
CA SER A 11 -5.42 -8.09 0.13
C SER A 11 -4.78 -7.14 -0.87
N ALA A 12 -4.32 -7.72 -1.97
CA ALA A 12 -3.80 -6.99 -3.11
C ALA A 12 -4.40 -7.60 -4.38
N ILE A 13 -5.09 -6.77 -5.16
CA ILE A 13 -5.74 -7.20 -6.40
C ILE A 13 -5.15 -6.42 -7.57
N LYS A 14 -4.89 -7.11 -8.68
CA LYS A 14 -4.45 -6.47 -9.92
C LYS A 14 -5.56 -5.54 -10.42
N TYR A 15 -5.18 -4.34 -10.86
CA TYR A 15 -6.08 -3.33 -11.40
C TYR A 15 -5.52 -2.78 -12.71
N GLY A 16 -6.16 -3.15 -13.82
CA GLY A 16 -5.62 -2.92 -15.16
C GLY A 16 -4.27 -3.62 -15.37
N ASP A 17 -3.52 -3.16 -16.36
CA ASP A 17 -2.28 -3.85 -16.75
C ASP A 17 -1.11 -3.53 -15.82
N THR A 18 -1.05 -2.31 -15.30
CA THR A 18 0.14 -1.78 -14.64
C THR A 18 -0.04 -1.49 -13.15
N SER A 19 -1.26 -1.59 -12.61
CA SER A 19 -1.57 -1.12 -11.26
C SER A 19 -2.07 -2.23 -10.32
N LEU A 20 -1.96 -1.96 -9.02
CA LEU A 20 -2.40 -2.85 -7.95
C LEU A 20 -3.28 -2.05 -6.98
N ILE A 21 -4.42 -2.60 -6.58
CA ILE A 21 -5.22 -2.05 -5.48
C ILE A 21 -4.91 -2.88 -4.24
N VAL A 22 -4.51 -2.21 -3.16
CA VAL A 22 -4.14 -2.84 -1.90
C VAL A 22 -5.08 -2.38 -0.80
N LYS A 23 -5.67 -3.31 -0.07
CA LYS A 23 -6.44 -3.03 1.14
C LYS A 23 -5.54 -3.25 2.35
N ALA A 24 -5.40 -2.24 3.20
CA ALA A 24 -4.60 -2.32 4.40
C ALA A 24 -5.30 -1.70 5.60
N PHE A 25 -5.03 -2.26 6.78
CA PHE A 25 -5.42 -1.67 8.04
C PHE A 25 -4.29 -0.80 8.56
N THR A 26 -4.54 0.50 8.65
CA THR A 26 -3.59 1.49 9.16
C THR A 26 -3.84 1.82 10.62
N ALA A 27 -2.78 2.09 11.36
CA ALA A 27 -2.88 2.54 12.74
C ALA A 27 -3.51 3.95 12.87
N SER A 28 -3.33 4.82 11.87
CA SER A 28 -3.82 6.20 11.92
C SER A 28 -5.30 6.36 11.57
N ASP A 29 -5.77 5.73 10.49
CA ASP A 29 -7.10 5.99 9.91
C ASP A 29 -7.92 4.71 9.67
N GLY A 30 -7.51 3.58 10.28
CA GLY A 30 -8.18 2.30 10.15
C GLY A 30 -8.05 1.69 8.76
N ILE A 31 -9.11 1.05 8.26
CA ILE A 31 -9.08 0.38 6.95
C ILE A 31 -9.05 1.40 5.81
N LYS A 32 -8.04 1.31 4.96
CA LYS A 32 -7.88 2.12 3.75
C LYS A 32 -7.53 1.25 2.54
N SER A 33 -7.93 1.74 1.37
CA SER A 33 -7.61 1.13 0.09
C SER A 33 -6.69 2.05 -0.70
N TYR A 34 -5.61 1.50 -1.24
CA TYR A 34 -4.56 2.23 -1.94
C TYR A 34 -4.47 1.80 -3.40
N LEU A 35 -4.35 2.76 -4.31
CA LEU A 35 -4.04 2.51 -5.70
C LEU A 35 -2.55 2.72 -5.96
N LEU A 36 -1.84 1.65 -6.29
CA LEU A 36 -0.42 1.65 -6.63
C LEU A 36 -0.29 1.66 -8.14
N ARG A 37 -0.12 2.85 -8.72
CA ARG A 37 -0.02 3.02 -10.17
C ARG A 37 1.37 2.61 -10.68
N GLY A 38 1.41 1.83 -11.74
CA GLY A 38 2.67 1.47 -12.42
C GLY A 38 3.54 0.44 -11.68
N VAL A 39 3.08 -0.11 -10.56
CA VAL A 39 3.85 -1.07 -9.73
C VAL A 39 4.09 -2.42 -10.45
N LEU A 40 3.24 -2.77 -11.41
CA LEU A 40 3.39 -3.95 -12.26
C LEU A 40 4.13 -3.66 -13.57
N SER A 41 4.51 -2.41 -13.83
CA SER A 41 5.26 -2.08 -15.04
C SER A 41 6.70 -2.58 -14.95
N SER A 42 7.32 -2.81 -16.11
CA SER A 42 8.72 -3.24 -16.21
C SER A 42 9.73 -2.22 -15.68
N LYS A 43 9.31 -0.95 -15.52
CA LYS A 43 10.13 0.09 -14.90
C LYS A 43 10.14 -0.11 -13.38
N LYS A 44 11.33 -0.35 -12.82
CA LYS A 44 11.53 -0.48 -11.36
C LYS A 44 11.11 0.82 -10.66
N GLY A 45 9.97 0.77 -9.99
CA GLY A 45 9.51 1.83 -9.08
C GLY A 45 10.07 1.68 -7.67
N LYS A 46 9.81 2.67 -6.82
CA LYS A 46 10.15 2.63 -5.38
C LYS A 46 9.36 1.56 -4.61
N LEU A 47 8.18 1.21 -5.11
CA LEU A 47 7.29 0.22 -4.50
C LEU A 47 7.51 -1.14 -5.16
N LYS A 48 7.75 -2.17 -4.34
CA LYS A 48 7.84 -3.56 -4.81
C LYS A 48 6.54 -4.29 -4.54
N THR A 49 6.01 -4.99 -5.54
CA THR A 49 4.79 -5.81 -5.43
C THR A 49 4.87 -6.84 -4.31
N ALA A 50 6.07 -7.41 -4.08
CA ALA A 50 6.34 -8.38 -3.02
C ALA A 50 6.07 -7.86 -1.60
N TYR A 51 6.04 -6.54 -1.37
CA TYR A 51 5.71 -5.99 -0.05
C TYR A 51 4.22 -6.12 0.28
N PHE A 52 3.36 -6.24 -0.74
CA PHE A 52 1.91 -6.22 -0.57
C PHE A 52 1.32 -7.63 -0.49
N GLN A 53 2.06 -8.57 0.12
CA GLN A 53 1.54 -9.88 0.47
C GLN A 53 0.59 -9.79 1.68
N PRO A 54 -0.48 -10.60 1.72
CA PRO A 54 -1.38 -10.64 2.87
C PRO A 54 -0.63 -10.82 4.20
N LEU A 55 -1.14 -10.17 5.25
CA LEU A 55 -0.61 -10.17 6.62
C LEU A 55 0.79 -9.57 6.79
N THR A 56 1.39 -9.01 5.73
CA THR A 56 2.67 -8.31 5.86
C THR A 56 2.47 -7.00 6.61
N GLN A 57 3.32 -6.76 7.60
CA GLN A 57 3.38 -5.49 8.33
C GLN A 57 4.34 -4.54 7.64
N LEU A 58 3.82 -3.40 7.20
CA LEU A 58 4.55 -2.36 6.51
C LEU A 58 4.50 -1.05 7.29
N GLU A 59 5.57 -0.27 7.20
CA GLU A 59 5.52 1.17 7.42
C GLU A 59 5.28 1.84 6.06
N ILE A 60 4.20 2.61 5.97
CA ILE A 60 3.78 3.25 4.73
C ILE A 60 3.79 4.77 4.85
N VAL A 61 4.18 5.43 3.77
CA VAL A 61 3.97 6.87 3.56
C VAL A 61 2.85 7.01 2.55
N ALA A 62 1.68 7.45 3.00
CA ALA A 62 0.49 7.59 2.18
C ALA A 62 -0.04 9.03 2.20
N ASN A 63 -0.82 9.37 1.17
CA ASN A 63 -1.64 10.58 1.21
C ASN A 63 -3.09 10.16 1.44
N HIS A 64 -3.60 10.41 2.65
CA HIS A 64 -4.99 10.17 3.01
C HIS A 64 -5.81 11.41 2.68
N LYS A 65 -6.68 11.29 1.68
CA LYS A 65 -7.66 12.30 1.29
C LYS A 65 -8.93 12.19 2.13
N ASN A 66 -9.21 11.01 2.72
CA ASN A 66 -10.34 10.77 3.61
C ASN A 66 -11.70 11.12 2.98
N LYS A 67 -11.82 10.97 1.65
CA LYS A 67 -13.05 11.21 0.87
C LYS A 67 -13.76 9.92 0.45
N GLY A 68 -13.43 8.79 1.07
CA GLY A 68 -13.98 7.47 0.71
C GLY A 68 -13.46 6.88 -0.61
N SER A 69 -12.48 7.53 -1.24
CA SER A 69 -11.86 7.07 -2.49
C SER A 69 -10.54 6.33 -2.26
N LEU A 70 -9.99 5.75 -3.33
CA LEU A 70 -8.67 5.11 -3.31
C LEU A 70 -7.59 6.14 -2.96
N GLU A 71 -6.83 5.82 -1.92
CA GLU A 71 -5.70 6.63 -1.47
C GLU A 71 -4.45 6.32 -2.29
N THR A 72 -3.43 7.18 -2.18
CA THR A 72 -2.18 6.99 -2.93
C THR A 72 -1.04 6.69 -1.98
N LEU A 73 -0.29 5.65 -2.31
CA LEU A 73 0.91 5.24 -1.59
C LEU A 73 2.15 5.86 -2.24
N LYS A 74 3.00 6.52 -1.45
CA LYS A 74 4.28 7.07 -1.94
C LYS A 74 5.42 6.09 -1.72
N GLU A 75 5.53 5.57 -0.49
CA GLU A 75 6.63 4.70 -0.07
C GLU A 75 6.11 3.61 0.86
N ALA A 76 6.79 2.47 0.86
CA ALA A 76 6.48 1.34 1.72
C ALA A 76 7.78 0.63 2.12
N LYS A 77 7.89 0.25 3.39
CA LYS A 77 9.00 -0.52 3.95
C LYS A 77 8.45 -1.64 4.81
N VAL A 78 9.13 -2.79 4.83
CA VAL A 78 8.76 -3.89 5.73
C VAL A 78 9.08 -3.47 7.16
N PHE A 79 8.06 -3.44 8.02
CA PHE A 79 8.20 -3.08 9.43
C PHE A 79 8.59 -4.29 10.27
N TYR A 80 7.97 -5.45 10.01
CA TYR A 80 8.22 -6.68 10.74
C TYR A 80 8.52 -7.82 9.77
N HIS A 81 9.63 -8.51 10.00
CA HIS A 81 10.02 -9.71 9.26
C HIS A 81 9.59 -10.92 10.07
N TYR A 82 8.68 -11.72 9.53
CA TYR A 82 8.26 -12.98 10.15
C TYR A 82 9.38 -14.03 10.00
N GLN A 83 9.62 -14.80 11.06
CA GLN A 83 10.56 -15.93 11.08
C GLN A 83 9.83 -17.23 10.82
#